data_AF-A0A6V7J8G1-F1
#
_entry.id   AF-A0A6V7J8G1-F1
#
_cell.length_a   1.000
_cell.length_b   1.000
_cell.length_c   1.000
_cell.angle_alpha   90.00
_cell.angle_beta   90.00
_cell.angle_gamma   90.00
#
_symmetry.space_group_name_H-M   'P 1'
#
loop_
_entity.id
_entity.type
_entity.pdbx_description
1 polymer ?
#
loop_
_entity_poly.entity_id
_entity_poly.type
_entity_poly.pdbx_seq_one_letter_code
_entity_poly.pdbx_strand_id
1 'polypeptide(L)' 'MKVGQLHAKVVLSMILKDYEVYQKPEDKSKLDPRSTFTAAANGIVLHFKKI' A
#
# COMPACT_ATOMS: atom_id res chain seq x y z
N MET A 1 -4.38 -16.36 10.93
CA MET A 1 -3.99 -15.33 9.92
C MET A 1 -4.58 -15.53 8.51
N LYS A 2 -5.44 -16.52 8.24
CA LYS A 2 -6.03 -16.74 6.89
C LYS A 2 -6.99 -15.62 6.45
N VAL A 3 -7.76 -15.07 7.39
CA VAL A 3 -8.72 -13.98 7.12
C VAL A 3 -8.02 -12.70 6.69
N GLY A 4 -6.90 -12.34 7.33
CA GLY A 4 -6.12 -11.14 6.97
C GLY A 4 -5.55 -11.23 5.56
N GLN A 5 -5.07 -12.41 5.15
CA GLN A 5 -4.57 -12.62 3.79
C GLN A 5 -5.70 -12.55 2.75
N LEU A 6 -6.86 -13.13 3.04
CA LEU A 6 -8.03 -13.03 2.17
C LEU A 6 -8.49 -11.58 2.02
N HIS A 7 -8.59 -10.86 3.14
CA HIS A 7 -8.98 -9.45 3.15
C HIS A 7 -8.03 -8.60 2.30
N ALA A 8 -6.71 -8.75 2.49
CA ALA A 8 -5.72 -8.02 1.71
C ALA A 8 -5.83 -8.31 0.20
N LYS A 9 -6.02 -9.58 -0.18
CA LYS A 9 -6.19 -9.97 -1.59
C LYS A 9 -7.43 -9.34 -2.22
N VAL A 10 -8.58 -9.42 -1.54
CA VAL A 10 -9.84 -8.86 -2.04
C VAL A 10 -9.71 -7.35 -2.23
N VAL A 11 -9.19 -6.64 -1.23
CA VAL A 11 -9.01 -5.18 -1.28
C VAL A 11 -8.07 -4.78 -2.42
N LEU A 12 -6.91 -5.44 -2.55
CA LEU A 12 -5.97 -5.17 -3.63
C LEU A 12 -6.57 -5.46 -5.01
N SER A 13 -7.29 -6.56 -5.16
CA SER A 13 -7.96 -6.89 -6.42
C SER A 13 -9.03 -5.87 -6.81
N MET A 14 -9.80 -5.35 -5.84
CA MET A 14 -10.80 -4.30 -6.11
C MET A 14 -10.14 -3.01 -6.60
N ILE A 15 -9.02 -2.62 -5.99
CA ILE A 15 -8.28 -1.42 -6.38
C ILE A 15 -7.66 -1.60 -7.77
N LEU A 16 -6.92 -2.70 -7.99
CA LEU A 16 -6.17 -2.93 -9.23
C LEU A 16 -7.07 -3.25 -10.44
N LYS A 17 -8.34 -3.58 -10.21
CA LYS A 17 -9.33 -3.76 -11.28
C LYS A 17 -9.64 -2.45 -11.99
N ASP A 18 -9.74 -1.36 -11.24
CA ASP A 18 -10.26 -0.08 -11.74
C ASP A 18 -9.17 1.01 -11.84
N TYR A 19 -8.01 0.78 -11.22
CA TYR A 19 -6.95 1.78 -11.12
C TYR A 19 -5.56 1.21 -11.45
N GLU A 20 -4.81 1.98 -12.23
CA GLU A 20 -3.36 1.93 -12.27
C GLU A 20 -2.82 2.63 -11.01
N VAL A 21 -2.02 1.89 -10.23
CA VAL A 21 -1.45 2.37 -8.96
C VAL A 21 0.05 2.57 -9.15
N TYR A 22 0.54 3.76 -8.83
CA TYR A 22 1.95 4.10 -8.94
C TYR A 22 2.41 4.98 -7.78
N GLN A 23 3.72 5.03 -7.58
CA GLN A 23 4.37 5.88 -6.59
C GLN A 23 5.32 6.80 -7.31
N LYS A 24 5.32 8.10 -6.96
CA LYS A 24 6.28 9.02 -7.56
C LYS A 24 7.65 8.85 -6.91
N PRO A 25 8.76 9.09 -7.61
CA PRO A 25 10.11 8.98 -7.05
C PRO A 25 10.34 9.89 -5.83
N GLU A 26 9.59 11.00 -5.73
CA GLU A 26 9.66 11.93 -4.61
C GLU A 26 9.00 11.39 -3.34
N ASP A 27 8.02 10.50 -3.48
CA ASP A 27 7.26 9.90 -2.38
C ASP A 27 8.06 8.77 -1.71
N LYS A 28 9.25 9.05 -1.16
CA LYS A 28 10.10 8.00 -0.58
C LYS A 28 9.49 7.38 0.68
N SER A 29 9.26 6.07 0.64
CA SER A 29 8.90 5.29 1.83
C SER A 29 10.16 4.94 2.63
N LYS A 30 10.25 5.44 3.86
CA LYS A 30 11.29 5.01 4.82
C LYS A 30 10.64 4.19 5.92
N LEU A 31 11.10 2.96 6.06
CA LEU A 31 10.71 2.10 7.18
C LEU A 31 11.35 2.62 8.46
N ASP A 32 10.57 2.75 9.53
CA ASP A 32 11.12 3.05 10.85
C ASP A 32 11.52 1.74 11.55
N PRO A 33 12.82 1.46 11.73
CA PRO A 33 13.27 0.25 12.41
C PRO A 33 12.95 0.25 13.90
N ARG A 34 12.56 1.39 14.48
CA ARG A 34 12.20 1.51 15.91
C ARG A 34 10.73 1.21 16.18
N SER A 35 9.90 1.08 15.13
CA SER A 35 8.48 0.81 15.30
C SER A 35 8.22 -0.68 15.52
N THR A 36 7.44 -1.02 16.56
CA THR A 36 7.01 -2.41 16.88
C THR A 36 6.18 -3.03 15.75
N PHE A 37 5.55 -2.20 14.93
CA PHE A 37 4.93 -2.58 13.66
C PHE A 37 5.60 -1.77 12.57
N THR A 38 6.29 -2.40 11.62
CA THR A 38 7.05 -1.71 10.57
C THR A 38 6.11 -0.97 9.63
N ALA A 39 5.70 0.23 10.04
CA ALA A 39 4.95 1.17 9.24
C ALA A 39 5.95 2.13 8.59
N ALA A 40 5.67 2.55 7.37
CA ALA A 40 6.37 3.68 6.79
C ALA A 40 6.11 4.90 7.70
N ALA A 41 7.16 5.59 8.13
CA ALA A 41 7.09 6.61 9.18
C ALA A 41 6.12 7.77 8.86
N ASN A 42 5.86 8.00 7.57
CA ASN A 42 4.91 9.00 7.05
C ASN A 42 3.78 8.36 6.21
N GLY A 43 3.51 7.07 6.43
CA GLY A 43 2.64 6.26 5.57
C GLY A 43 3.26 5.92 4.21
N ILE A 44 2.47 5.26 3.36
CA ILE A 44 2.81 4.94 1.97
C ILE A 44 1.93 5.81 1.09
N VAL A 45 2.52 6.72 0.33
CA VAL A 45 1.79 7.57 -0.61
C VAL A 45 1.71 6.86 -1.95
N LEU A 46 0.48 6.53 -2.37
CA LEU A 46 0.18 5.91 -3.66
C LEU A 46 -0.76 6.82 -4.44
N HIS A 47 -0.51 6.91 -5.74
CA HIS A 47 -1.35 7.64 -6.69
C HIS A 47 -2.17 6.64 -7.49
N PHE A 48 -3.42 7.02 -7.76
CA PHE A 48 -4.39 6.18 -8.45
C PHE A 48 -4.81 6.90 -9.72
N LYS A 49 -4.67 6.21 -10.86
CA LYS A 49 -5.17 6.67 -12.14
C LYS A 49 -6.20 5.66 -12.61
N LYS A 50 -7.44 6.11 -12.83
CA LYS A 50 -8.50 5.23 -13.31
C LYS A 50 -8.18 4.73 -14.72
N ILE A 51 -8.41 3.44 -14.97
CA ILE A 51 -8.29 2.81 -16.29
C ILE A 51 -9.49 3.18 -17.17
#